data_AF-A0A8X8KG14-F1
#
_entry.id   AF-A0A8X8KG14-F1
#
_cell.length_a   1.000
_cell.length_b   1.000
_cell.length_c   1.000
_cell.angle_alpha   90.00
_cell.angle_beta   90.00
_cell.angle_gamma   90.00
#
_symmetry.space_group_name_H-M   'P 1'
#
loop_
_entity.id
_entity.type
_entity.pdbx_description
1 polymer ?
#
loop_
_entity_poly.entity_id
_entity_poly.type
_entity_poly.pdbx_seq_one_letter_code
_entity_poly.pdbx_strand_id
1 'polypeptide(L)'
;MKKRFLKLFTIACGLGIAPLGFAANCSSTISNNAVANLTVPAGATCTLNSTSVEGNVNVLNGGSLILNNSSVSGNVQANTAKVLKLVNSSVEGDVLAGQVSSTLSLNKSMISGNLQCSTLTKLQSSMSSVEGKTTGKCR
;
A
#
# COMPACT_ATOMS: atom_id res chain seq x y z
N MET A 1 -65.71 15.90 -1.67
CA MET A 1 -64.85 17.05 -2.07
C MET A 1 -63.54 16.98 -1.30
N LYS A 2 -62.40 16.98 -2.01
CA LYS A 2 -61.02 17.42 -1.65
C LYS A 2 -60.59 17.21 -0.17
N LYS A 3 -59.50 16.50 0.14
CA LYS A 3 -58.11 16.95 -0.10
C LYS A 3 -57.13 15.75 -0.01
N ARG A 4 -56.27 15.63 -1.02
CA ARG A 4 -55.09 14.76 -1.06
C ARG A 4 -54.00 15.39 -0.19
N PHE A 5 -53.46 14.67 0.79
CA PHE A 5 -52.22 15.05 1.47
C PHE A 5 -51.17 13.98 1.24
N LEU A 6 -50.26 14.35 0.33
CA LEU A 6 -49.08 13.65 -0.12
C LEU A 6 -48.09 13.56 1.06
N LYS A 7 -47.85 12.37 1.60
CA LYS A 7 -46.76 12.15 2.57
C LYS A 7 -45.46 11.96 1.79
N LEU A 8 -44.60 12.97 1.83
CA LEU A 8 -43.24 12.95 1.32
C LEU A 8 -42.44 11.81 1.99
N PHE A 9 -41.86 10.93 1.18
CA PHE A 9 -40.76 10.06 1.58
C PHE A 9 -39.48 10.92 1.67
N THR A 10 -39.06 11.25 2.88
CA THR A 10 -37.73 11.82 3.13
C THR A 10 -36.70 10.70 3.02
N ILE A 11 -36.12 10.55 1.83
CA ILE A 11 -34.90 9.76 1.63
C ILE A 11 -33.76 10.62 2.19
N ALA A 12 -33.36 10.35 3.43
CA ALA A 12 -32.11 10.87 3.98
C ALA A 12 -30.95 10.16 3.26
N CYS A 13 -30.50 10.75 2.16
CA CYS A 13 -29.22 10.40 1.54
C CYS A 13 -28.14 10.87 2.52
N GLY A 14 -27.70 9.96 3.39
CA GLY A 14 -26.50 10.15 4.17
C GLY A 14 -25.33 10.29 3.20
N LEU A 15 -24.89 11.53 2.96
CA LEU A 15 -23.60 11.78 2.33
C LEU A 15 -22.52 11.30 3.30
N GLY A 16 -22.17 10.02 3.18
CA GLY A 16 -20.90 9.52 3.66
C GLY A 16 -19.82 10.29 2.91
N ILE A 17 -19.17 11.22 3.59
CA ILE A 17 -17.97 11.88 3.08
C ILE A 17 -16.90 10.80 3.11
N ALA A 18 -16.81 9.98 2.06
CA ALA A 18 -15.63 9.17 1.85
C ALA A 18 -14.46 10.16 1.74
N PRO A 19 -13.38 10.01 2.52
CA PRO A 19 -12.19 10.79 2.27
C PRO A 19 -11.81 10.52 0.80
N LEU A 20 -11.86 11.57 -0.03
CA LEU A 20 -11.33 11.52 -1.38
C LEU A 20 -9.82 11.43 -1.22
N GLY A 21 -9.31 10.23 -0.94
CA GLY A 21 -7.89 10.03 -0.92
C GLY A 21 -7.39 10.23 -2.34
N PHE A 22 -6.63 11.30 -2.53
CA PHE A 22 -6.02 11.59 -3.80
C PHE A 22 -5.04 10.46 -4.13
N ALA A 23 -5.03 10.03 -5.40
CA ALA A 23 -3.92 9.27 -5.91
C ALA A 23 -2.67 10.16 -5.81
N ALA A 24 -1.79 9.87 -4.85
CA ALA A 24 -0.61 10.67 -4.58
C ALA A 24 0.58 10.12 -5.37
N ASN A 25 1.25 10.99 -6.13
CA ASN A 25 2.57 10.68 -6.69
C ASN A 25 3.62 11.03 -5.65
N CYS A 26 4.28 10.01 -5.11
CA CYS A 26 5.28 10.19 -4.07
C CYS A 26 6.69 10.10 -4.65
N SER A 27 7.37 11.24 -4.71
CA SER A 27 8.76 11.35 -5.17
C SER A 27 9.74 11.65 -4.03
N SER A 28 9.25 11.81 -2.80
CA SER A 28 10.06 12.16 -1.63
C SER A 28 9.48 11.56 -0.35
N THR A 29 9.15 12.36 0.67
CA THR A 29 8.68 11.86 1.96
C THR A 29 7.26 12.34 2.25
N ILE A 30 6.41 11.42 2.70
CA ILE A 30 5.09 11.73 3.28
C ILE A 30 5.15 11.36 4.76
N SER A 31 4.62 12.21 5.63
CA SER A 31 4.66 12.00 7.07
C SER A 31 3.35 12.39 7.73
N ASN A 32 2.90 11.58 8.70
CA ASN A 32 1.71 11.82 9.51
C ASN A 32 0.46 12.11 8.68
N ASN A 33 0.26 11.36 7.59
CA ASN A 33 -0.82 11.60 6.66
C ASN A 33 -1.60 10.30 6.35
N ALA A 34 -2.80 10.45 5.80
CA ALA A 34 -3.57 9.37 5.22
C ALA A 34 -3.71 9.61 3.71
N VAL A 35 -3.40 8.60 2.89
CA VAL A 35 -3.49 8.66 1.43
C VAL A 35 -4.31 7.48 0.95
N ALA A 36 -5.12 7.62 -0.11
CA ALA A 36 -5.81 6.45 -0.66
C ALA A 36 -4.85 5.62 -1.51
N ASN A 37 -4.62 6.02 -2.75
CA ASN A 37 -3.72 5.30 -3.64
C ASN A 37 -2.39 6.05 -3.74
N LEU A 38 -1.30 5.31 -3.84
CA LEU A 38 0.04 5.88 -3.93
C LEU A 38 0.75 5.33 -5.16
N THR A 39 1.36 6.21 -5.95
CA THR A 39 2.26 5.81 -7.03
C THR A 39 3.64 6.39 -6.78
N VAL A 40 4.67 5.54 -6.80
CA VAL A 40 6.07 5.96 -6.76
C VAL A 40 6.57 6.01 -8.20
N PRO A 41 6.92 7.20 -8.73
CA PRO A 41 7.41 7.33 -10.10
C PRO A 41 8.69 6.54 -10.36
N ALA A 42 8.97 6.27 -11.64
CA ALA A 42 10.16 5.53 -12.03
C ALA A 42 11.45 6.21 -11.54
N GLY A 43 12.35 5.45 -10.94
CA GLY A 43 13.61 5.95 -10.36
C GLY A 43 13.47 6.85 -9.12
N ALA A 44 12.25 7.19 -8.70
CA ALA A 44 12.02 8.01 -7.53
C ALA A 44 12.09 7.19 -6.23
N THR A 45 12.38 7.85 -5.12
CA THR A 45 12.32 7.24 -3.79
C THR A 45 11.20 7.86 -3.00
N CYS A 46 10.24 7.03 -2.57
CA CYS A 46 9.17 7.41 -1.67
C CYS A 46 9.45 6.85 -0.28
N THR A 47 9.39 7.72 0.73
CA THR A 47 9.43 7.33 2.14
C THR A 47 8.12 7.71 2.82
N LEU A 48 7.43 6.74 3.39
CA LEU A 48 6.25 6.96 4.22
C LEU A 48 6.65 6.82 5.69
N ASN A 49 6.43 7.86 6.48
CA ASN A 49 6.67 7.83 7.92
C ASN A 49 5.36 8.04 8.66
N SER A 50 4.98 7.14 9.56
CA SER A 50 3.73 7.29 10.33
C SER A 50 2.53 7.63 9.45
N THR A 51 2.44 6.97 8.30
CA THR A 51 1.45 7.27 7.26
C THR A 51 0.59 6.03 7.01
N SER A 52 -0.70 6.24 6.79
CA SER A 52 -1.62 5.16 6.42
C SER A 52 -1.99 5.29 4.95
N VAL A 53 -1.81 4.20 4.20
CA VAL A 53 -2.29 4.08 2.82
C VAL A 53 -3.54 3.21 2.86
N GLU A 54 -4.71 3.80 2.63
CA GLU A 54 -5.99 3.09 2.66
C GLU A 54 -6.20 2.21 1.41
N GLY A 55 -5.53 2.54 0.32
CA GLY A 55 -5.60 1.86 -0.97
C GLY A 55 -4.32 1.16 -1.36
N ASN A 56 -4.07 1.08 -2.66
CA ASN A 56 -2.95 0.33 -3.22
C ASN A 56 -1.72 1.21 -3.42
N VAL A 57 -0.55 0.60 -3.32
CA VAL A 57 0.72 1.23 -3.68
C VAL A 57 1.26 0.62 -4.97
N ASN A 58 1.59 1.46 -5.94
CA ASN A 58 2.24 1.05 -7.19
C ASN A 58 3.64 1.69 -7.29
N VAL A 59 4.68 0.86 -7.37
CA VAL A 59 6.06 1.30 -7.51
C VAL A 59 6.53 1.02 -8.93
N LEU A 60 6.73 2.09 -9.70
CA LEU A 60 7.18 1.99 -11.08
C LEU A 60 8.67 1.60 -11.17
N ASN A 61 9.11 1.32 -12.39
CA ASN A 61 10.44 0.80 -12.69
C ASN A 61 11.57 1.59 -12.02
N GLY A 62 12.45 0.90 -11.29
CA GLY A 62 13.58 1.49 -10.57
C GLY A 62 13.17 2.36 -9.36
N GLY A 63 11.88 2.48 -9.07
CA GLY A 63 11.37 3.20 -7.91
C GLY A 63 11.75 2.49 -6.60
N SER A 64 11.82 3.26 -5.52
CA SER A 64 12.12 2.75 -4.18
C SER A 64 11.02 3.14 -3.21
N LEU A 65 10.47 2.18 -2.48
CA LEU A 65 9.48 2.41 -1.44
C LEU A 65 10.04 2.03 -0.08
N ILE A 66 9.94 2.96 0.87
CA ILE A 66 10.36 2.78 2.25
C ILE A 66 9.15 3.09 3.15
N LEU A 67 8.66 2.08 3.87
CA LEU A 67 7.62 2.22 4.88
C LEU A 67 8.27 2.20 6.27
N ASN A 68 8.07 3.27 7.03
CA ASN A 68 8.49 3.38 8.42
C ASN A 68 7.29 3.66 9.29
N ASN A 69 7.03 2.77 10.26
CA ASN A 69 5.90 2.92 11.18
C ASN A 69 4.58 3.21 10.46
N SER A 70 4.37 2.58 9.30
CA SER A 70 3.31 2.91 8.34
C SER A 70 2.49 1.67 8.01
N SER A 71 1.26 1.86 7.56
CA SER A 71 0.34 0.77 7.21
C SER A 71 -0.16 0.93 5.78
N VAL A 72 -0.32 -0.19 5.08
CA VAL A 72 -0.97 -0.26 3.77
C VAL A 72 -2.12 -1.27 3.85
N SER A 73 -3.35 -0.80 3.71
CA SER A 73 -4.53 -1.67 3.72
C SER A 73 -4.73 -2.40 2.38
N GLY A 74 -4.22 -1.84 1.29
CA GLY A 74 -4.25 -2.47 -0.02
C GLY A 74 -3.03 -3.32 -0.34
N ASN A 75 -2.86 -3.59 -1.63
CA ASN A 75 -1.75 -4.35 -2.18
C ASN A 75 -0.55 -3.44 -2.50
N VAL A 76 0.65 -4.00 -2.43
CA VAL A 76 1.88 -3.34 -2.89
C VAL A 76 2.37 -4.02 -4.17
N GLN A 77 2.27 -3.29 -5.29
CA GLN A 77 2.74 -3.72 -6.60
C GLN A 77 4.10 -3.08 -6.89
N ALA A 78 5.14 -3.89 -6.97
CA ALA A 78 6.52 -3.44 -7.07
C ALA A 78 7.38 -4.39 -7.93
N ASN A 79 6.80 -4.84 -9.03
CA ASN A 79 7.41 -5.85 -9.90
C ASN A 79 8.76 -5.43 -10.46
N THR A 80 9.03 -4.14 -10.66
CA THR A 80 10.29 -3.65 -11.21
C THR A 80 10.94 -2.60 -10.30
N ALA A 81 10.60 -2.62 -9.01
CA ALA A 81 11.18 -1.70 -8.04
C ALA A 81 12.67 -1.96 -7.84
N LYS A 82 13.41 -0.92 -7.45
CA LYS A 82 14.81 -1.07 -7.05
C LYS A 82 14.92 -1.56 -5.61
N VAL A 83 14.18 -0.94 -4.70
CA VAL A 83 14.19 -1.22 -3.27
C VAL A 83 12.78 -1.25 -2.73
N LEU A 84 12.50 -2.25 -1.89
CA LEU A 84 11.32 -2.29 -1.03
C LEU A 84 11.77 -2.51 0.40
N LYS A 85 11.41 -1.59 1.30
CA LYS A 85 11.81 -1.67 2.70
C LYS A 85 10.63 -1.41 3.61
N LEU A 86 10.34 -2.35 4.49
CA LEU A 86 9.31 -2.24 5.52
C LEU A 86 9.99 -2.28 6.89
N VAL A 87 9.76 -1.25 7.71
CA VAL A 87 10.27 -1.13 9.07
C VAL A 87 9.13 -0.81 10.00
N ASN A 88 8.88 -1.66 10.99
CA ASN A 88 7.76 -1.49 11.94
C ASN A 88 6.43 -1.22 11.21
N SER A 89 6.20 -1.87 10.07
CA SER A 89 5.11 -1.54 9.16
C SER A 89 4.28 -2.78 8.84
N SER A 90 3.04 -2.56 8.42
CA SER A 90 2.12 -3.63 8.01
C SER A 90 1.62 -3.43 6.59
N VAL A 91 1.43 -4.55 5.88
CA VAL A 91 0.70 -4.61 4.62
C VAL A 91 -0.37 -5.67 4.78
N GLU A 92 -1.63 -5.26 4.69
CA GLU A 92 -2.78 -6.17 4.82
C GLU A 92 -2.98 -7.00 3.56
N GLY A 93 -2.74 -6.41 2.39
CA GLY A 93 -2.85 -7.05 1.09
C GLY A 93 -1.62 -7.86 0.67
N ASP A 94 -1.62 -8.24 -0.61
CA ASP A 94 -0.52 -8.95 -1.26
C ASP A 94 0.64 -8.01 -1.61
N VAL A 95 1.86 -8.55 -1.56
CA VAL A 95 3.09 -7.88 -2.01
C VAL A 95 3.63 -8.59 -3.25
N LEU A 96 3.58 -7.91 -4.39
CA LEU A 96 4.11 -8.39 -5.67
C LEU A 96 5.48 -7.76 -5.93
N ALA A 97 6.55 -8.50 -5.60
CA ALA A 97 7.96 -8.09 -5.70
C ALA A 97 8.73 -8.93 -6.74
N GLY A 98 8.14 -9.05 -7.93
CA GLY A 98 8.57 -9.98 -8.99
C GLY A 98 10.02 -9.80 -9.49
N GLN A 99 10.55 -8.59 -9.59
CA GLN A 99 11.93 -8.32 -10.05
C GLN A 99 12.52 -7.15 -9.28
N VAL A 100 12.51 -7.22 -7.95
CA VAL A 100 13.15 -6.18 -7.13
C VAL A 100 14.66 -6.27 -7.34
N SER A 101 15.24 -5.26 -7.99
CA SER A 101 16.60 -5.37 -8.52
C SER A 101 17.71 -5.29 -7.46
N SER A 102 17.40 -4.82 -6.24
CA SER A 102 18.38 -4.77 -5.15
C SER A 102 17.93 -5.56 -3.93
N THR A 103 16.96 -5.07 -3.16
CA THR A 103 16.60 -5.69 -1.87
C THR A 103 15.12 -5.49 -1.56
N LEU A 104 14.47 -6.58 -1.12
CA LEU A 104 13.24 -6.55 -0.35
C LEU A 104 13.61 -6.80 1.13
N SER A 105 13.40 -5.80 1.98
CA SER A 105 13.76 -5.88 3.40
C SER A 105 12.52 -5.73 4.28
N LEU A 106 12.33 -6.69 5.18
CA LEU A 106 11.29 -6.71 6.20
C LEU A 106 11.96 -6.66 7.58
N ASN A 107 11.68 -5.63 8.37
CA ASN A 107 12.16 -5.51 9.73
C ASN A 107 11.00 -5.19 10.68
N LYS A 108 10.75 -6.05 11.67
CA LYS A 108 9.62 -5.92 12.60
C LYS A 108 8.30 -5.61 11.89
N SER A 109 8.10 -6.23 10.73
CA SER A 109 7.00 -5.91 9.83
C SER A 109 6.17 -7.13 9.52
N MET A 110 4.94 -6.88 9.07
CA MET A 110 3.97 -7.94 8.82
C MET A 110 3.36 -7.79 7.44
N ILE A 111 3.30 -8.89 6.70
CA ILE A 111 2.51 -9.00 5.48
C ILE A 111 1.44 -10.04 5.76
N SER A 112 0.17 -9.61 5.84
CA SER A 112 -0.95 -10.53 6.07
C SER A 112 -1.30 -11.29 4.78
N GLY A 113 -1.15 -10.66 3.62
CA GLY A 113 -1.34 -11.30 2.33
C GLY A 113 -0.16 -12.17 1.89
N ASN A 114 -0.19 -12.53 0.61
CA ASN A 114 0.84 -13.32 -0.05
C ASN A 114 2.04 -12.46 -0.43
N LEU A 115 3.23 -13.05 -0.41
CA LEU A 115 4.44 -12.43 -0.93
C LEU A 115 4.86 -13.15 -2.21
N GLN A 116 4.90 -12.46 -3.34
CA GLN A 116 5.45 -12.99 -4.58
C GLN A 116 6.82 -12.39 -4.86
N CYS A 117 7.83 -13.22 -5.11
CA CYS A 117 9.19 -12.79 -5.43
C CYS A 117 9.88 -13.69 -6.46
N SER A 118 10.93 -13.20 -7.10
CA SER A 118 11.78 -13.98 -8.01
C SER A 118 13.20 -14.15 -7.47
N THR A 119 14.01 -14.95 -8.14
CA THR A 119 15.42 -15.25 -7.79
C THR A 119 16.32 -14.03 -7.87
N LEU A 120 15.86 -12.96 -8.52
CA LEU A 120 16.52 -11.67 -8.58
C LEU A 120 16.29 -10.85 -7.30
N THR A 121 15.21 -11.12 -6.57
CA THR A 121 14.82 -10.39 -5.36
C THR A 121 15.54 -11.00 -4.16
N LYS A 122 16.48 -10.24 -3.58
CA LYS A 122 17.10 -10.58 -2.30
C LYS A 122 16.13 -10.26 -1.16
N LEU A 123 15.63 -11.28 -0.45
CA LEU A 123 14.75 -11.09 0.71
C LEU A 123 15.58 -11.07 2.00
N GLN A 124 15.44 -10.00 2.78
CA GLN A 124 16.03 -9.90 4.11
C GLN A 124 14.91 -9.71 5.14
N SER A 125 14.62 -10.76 5.91
CA SER A 125 13.60 -10.73 6.97
C SER A 125 14.25 -10.78 8.34
N SER A 126 13.84 -9.87 9.23
CA SER A 126 14.24 -9.84 10.64
C SER A 126 13.04 -9.52 11.51
N MET A 127 12.71 -10.42 12.45
CA MET A 127 11.53 -10.30 13.33
C MET A 127 10.25 -9.95 12.56
N SER A 128 10.09 -10.46 11.34
CA SER A 128 8.96 -10.15 10.46
C SER A 128 8.20 -11.41 10.11
N SER A 129 6.90 -11.26 9.84
CA SER A 129 6.01 -12.37 9.50
C SER A 129 5.36 -12.14 8.14
N VAL A 130 5.21 -13.21 7.38
CA VAL A 130 4.35 -13.27 6.19
C VAL A 130 3.33 -14.35 6.48
N GLU A 131 2.08 -13.97 6.71
CA GLU A 131 1.02 -14.93 7.06
C GLU A 131 0.52 -15.69 5.84
N GLY A 132 0.41 -14.99 4.70
CA GLY A 132 0.04 -15.61 3.45
C GLY A 132 1.15 -16.46 2.84
N LYS A 133 0.87 -16.98 1.64
CA LYS A 133 1.80 -17.83 0.92
C LYS A 133 2.93 -17.00 0.32
N THR A 134 4.17 -17.40 0.59
CA THR A 134 5.31 -16.91 -0.20
C THR A 134 5.39 -17.72 -1.50
N THR A 135 5.30 -17.04 -2.64
CA THR A 135 5.31 -17.62 -3.99
C THR A 135 6.52 -17.14 -4.79
N GLY A 136 7.03 -18.03 -5.63
CA GLY A 136 8.30 -17.83 -6.33
C GLY A 136 9.52 -18.10 -5.44
N LYS A 137 10.72 -17.84 -5.95
CA LYS A 137 11.99 -18.18 -5.29
C LYS A 137 12.74 -16.93 -4.91
N CYS A 138 12.51 -16.36 -3.73
CA CYS A 138 13.37 -15.30 -3.20
C CYS A 138 14.81 -15.83 -3.04
N ARG A 139 15.82 -14.97 -3.22
CA ARG A 139 17.23 -15.27 -2.93
C ARG A 139 17.61 -14.79 -1.52
#